data_AF-A0A4P7BLM4-F1
#
_entry.id   AF-A0A4P7BLM4-F1
#
_cell.length_a   1.000
_cell.length_b   1.000
_cell.length_c   1.000
_cell.angle_alpha   90.00
_cell.angle_beta   90.00
_cell.angle_gamma   90.00
#
_symmetry.space_group_name_H-M   'P 1'
#
loop_
_entity.id
_entity.type
_entity.pdbx_description
1 polymer ?
#
loop_
_entity_poly.entity_id
_entity_poly.type
_entity_poly.pdbx_seq_one_letter_code
_entity_poly.pdbx_strand_id
1 'polypeptide(L)'
;MNAYQNFLNFFSMHNKERLDGLTVAYFDAMTQDEKARAYEYLLARIKTGGVEEDVNGLFLVDPKLAYQDVANLLKSNQLGREAIIVGAGRLYTDSQDQNLINIFVSAMSSREKRLRELGARYVPAIPEPEVVGSLQGMIRTETDRRLLIQAATKLLQCCNVTRHTVGTNRYIDLFDGLLSDDTAVKEHSIASLHSSV
;
A
#
# COMPACT_ATOMS: atom_id res chain seq x y z
N MET A 1 -30.10 2.66 -15.30
CA MET A 1 -29.31 2.22 -14.13
C MET A 1 -28.66 3.48 -13.55
N ASN A 2 -28.89 3.83 -12.27
CA ASN A 2 -28.30 5.05 -11.69
C ASN A 2 -26.86 4.81 -11.26
N ALA A 3 -26.07 5.87 -11.11
CA ALA A 3 -24.65 5.79 -10.81
C ALA A 3 -24.37 5.05 -9.49
N TYR A 4 -25.22 5.25 -8.48
CA TYR A 4 -25.12 4.54 -7.21
C TYR A 4 -25.30 3.02 -7.36
N GLN A 5 -26.21 2.54 -8.21
CA GLN A 5 -26.36 1.11 -8.46
C GLN A 5 -25.13 0.52 -9.14
N ASN A 6 -24.48 1.24 -10.06
CA ASN A 6 -23.22 0.79 -10.67
C ASN A 6 -22.12 0.61 -9.61
N PHE A 7 -22.03 1.52 -8.65
CA PHE A 7 -21.13 1.41 -7.50
C PHE A 7 -21.47 0.20 -6.63
N LEU A 8 -22.74 -0.03 -6.28
CA LEU A 8 -23.12 -1.21 -5.50
C LEU A 8 -22.83 -2.50 -6.25
N ASN A 9 -23.06 -2.51 -7.57
CA ASN A 9 -22.77 -3.65 -8.43
C ASN A 9 -21.28 -3.99 -8.43
N PHE A 10 -20.38 -2.99 -8.38
CA PHE A 10 -18.95 -3.24 -8.24
C PHE A 10 -18.60 -4.06 -6.97
N PHE A 11 -19.35 -3.89 -5.89
CA PHE A 11 -19.16 -4.63 -4.64
C PHE A 11 -19.87 -5.99 -4.59
N SER A 12 -20.77 -6.28 -5.53
CA SER A 12 -21.38 -7.60 -5.71
C SER A 12 -20.68 -8.46 -6.76
N MET A 13 -19.84 -7.88 -7.62
CA MET A 13 -19.03 -8.60 -8.60
C MET A 13 -17.96 -9.50 -7.95
N HIS A 14 -17.63 -10.61 -8.61
CA HIS A 14 -16.60 -11.55 -8.17
C HIS A 14 -15.51 -11.76 -9.25
N ASN A 15 -14.26 -11.91 -8.84
CA ASN A 15 -13.13 -12.29 -9.69
C ASN A 15 -12.84 -11.31 -10.86
N LYS A 16 -12.77 -11.82 -12.10
CA LYS A 16 -12.24 -11.13 -13.30
C LYS A 16 -12.98 -9.84 -13.68
N GLU A 17 -14.22 -9.68 -13.21
CA GLU A 17 -15.03 -8.48 -13.46
C GLU A 17 -14.54 -7.24 -12.70
N ARG A 18 -13.63 -7.43 -11.72
CA ARG A 18 -13.08 -6.36 -10.88
C ARG A 18 -11.67 -5.90 -11.29
N LEU A 19 -11.19 -6.32 -12.46
CA LEU A 19 -9.79 -6.09 -12.89
C LEU A 19 -9.42 -4.60 -12.95
N ASP A 20 -10.37 -3.71 -13.23
CA ASP A 20 -10.12 -2.27 -13.32
C ASP A 20 -10.05 -1.57 -11.94
N GLY A 21 -10.45 -2.27 -10.86
CA GLY A 21 -10.50 -1.72 -9.52
C GLY A 21 -11.55 -0.62 -9.32
N LEU A 22 -11.63 -0.11 -8.09
CA LEU A 22 -12.48 1.03 -7.75
C LEU A 22 -11.75 2.33 -8.09
N THR A 23 -12.27 3.09 -9.05
CA THR A 23 -11.70 4.36 -9.51
C THR A 23 -12.66 5.53 -9.32
N VAL A 24 -12.16 6.77 -9.46
CA VAL A 24 -12.97 8.00 -9.42
C VAL A 24 -14.18 7.95 -10.37
N ALA A 25 -14.07 7.28 -11.52
CA ALA A 25 -15.14 7.14 -12.51
C ALA A 25 -16.45 6.53 -11.95
N TYR A 26 -16.39 5.71 -10.90
CA TYR A 26 -17.58 5.17 -10.24
C TYR A 26 -18.38 6.23 -9.48
N PHE A 27 -17.77 7.37 -9.18
CA PHE A 27 -18.34 8.46 -8.39
C PHE A 27 -18.65 9.72 -9.22
N ASP A 28 -18.06 9.88 -10.41
CA ASP A 28 -18.20 11.11 -11.21
C ASP A 28 -19.64 11.44 -11.58
N ALA A 29 -20.42 10.43 -11.94
CA ALA A 29 -21.82 10.59 -12.31
C ALA A 29 -22.78 10.63 -11.11
N MET A 30 -22.28 10.50 -9.87
CA MET A 30 -23.12 10.49 -8.68
C MET A 30 -23.54 11.90 -8.25
N THR A 31 -24.80 12.03 -7.82
CA THR A 31 -25.24 13.21 -7.06
C THR A 31 -24.54 13.28 -5.69
N GLN A 32 -24.63 14.42 -5.01
CA GLN A 32 -24.08 14.54 -3.65
C GLN A 32 -24.72 13.55 -2.67
N ASP A 33 -26.04 13.33 -2.77
CA ASP A 33 -26.75 12.35 -1.95
C ASP A 33 -26.31 10.91 -2.26
N GLU A 34 -25.97 10.60 -3.52
CA GLU A 34 -25.42 9.31 -3.91
C GLU A 34 -23.99 9.12 -3.37
N LYS A 35 -23.15 10.16 -3.41
CA LYS A 35 -21.81 10.14 -2.82
C LYS A 35 -21.84 9.95 -1.31
N ALA A 36 -22.75 10.64 -0.62
CA ALA A 36 -22.95 10.49 0.82
C ALA A 36 -23.32 9.05 1.18
N ARG A 37 -24.28 8.45 0.46
CA ARG A 37 -24.64 7.03 0.66
C ARG A 37 -23.51 6.06 0.35
N ALA A 38 -22.74 6.31 -0.72
CA ALA A 38 -21.57 5.50 -1.05
C ALA A 38 -20.50 5.58 0.04
N TYR A 39 -20.27 6.78 0.59
CA TYR A 39 -19.36 7.00 1.71
C TYR A 39 -19.80 6.22 2.95
N GLU A 40 -21.07 6.35 3.37
CA GLU A 40 -21.62 5.63 4.52
C GLU A 40 -21.52 4.11 4.35
N TYR A 41 -21.79 3.60 3.15
CA TYR A 41 -21.66 2.20 2.81
C TYR A 41 -20.21 1.70 2.99
N LEU A 42 -19.22 2.44 2.49
CA LEU A 42 -17.80 2.09 2.64
C LEU A 42 -17.35 2.20 4.10
N LEU A 43 -17.81 3.23 4.82
CA LEU A 43 -17.50 3.45 6.22
C LEU A 43 -18.00 2.28 7.10
N ALA A 44 -19.21 1.78 6.83
CA ALA A 44 -19.75 0.61 7.51
C ALA A 44 -18.93 -0.66 7.24
N ARG A 45 -18.42 -0.82 6.01
CA ARG A 45 -17.57 -1.96 5.63
C ARG A 45 -16.22 -1.95 6.32
N ILE A 46 -15.53 -0.81 6.39
CA ILE A 46 -14.22 -0.74 7.07
C ILE A 46 -14.32 -1.03 8.57
N LYS A 47 -15.44 -0.65 9.21
CA LYS A 47 -15.75 -0.92 10.63
C LYS A 47 -15.98 -2.41 10.93
N THR A 48 -16.34 -3.20 9.92
CA THR A 48 -16.65 -4.64 10.06
C THR A 48 -15.53 -5.54 9.54
N GLY A 49 -14.33 -4.99 9.32
CA GLY A 49 -13.15 -5.72 8.91
C GLY A 49 -12.69 -5.45 7.47
N GLY A 50 -13.21 -4.39 6.83
CA GLY A 50 -13.04 -4.07 5.41
C GLY A 50 -11.62 -4.14 4.83
N VAL A 51 -11.58 -4.12 3.51
CA VAL A 51 -10.40 -4.40 2.69
C VAL A 51 -9.76 -3.13 2.13
N GLU A 52 -8.64 -3.30 1.41
CA GLU A 52 -7.92 -2.21 0.74
C GLU A 52 -8.84 -1.31 -0.11
N GLU A 53 -9.73 -1.90 -0.89
CA GLU A 53 -10.66 -1.18 -1.75
C GLU A 53 -11.68 -0.35 -0.96
N ASP A 54 -12.11 -0.81 0.21
CA ASP A 54 -13.09 -0.08 1.03
C ASP A 54 -12.48 1.23 1.56
N VAL A 55 -11.24 1.16 2.06
CA VAL A 55 -10.51 2.35 2.53
C VAL A 55 -10.19 3.28 1.37
N ASN A 56 -9.63 2.76 0.27
CA ASN A 56 -9.33 3.58 -0.90
C ASN A 56 -10.59 4.26 -1.45
N GLY A 57 -11.74 3.58 -1.43
CA GLY A 57 -13.03 4.14 -1.84
C GLY A 57 -13.41 5.39 -1.03
N LEU A 58 -13.25 5.37 0.30
CA LEU A 58 -13.56 6.55 1.13
C LEU A 58 -12.76 7.77 0.69
N PHE A 59 -11.46 7.59 0.47
CA PHE A 59 -10.57 8.66 0.01
C PHE A 59 -10.86 9.11 -1.43
N LEU A 60 -11.47 8.26 -2.27
CA LEU A 60 -11.92 8.66 -3.61
C LEU A 60 -13.21 9.48 -3.57
N VAL A 61 -14.10 9.21 -2.62
CA VAL A 61 -15.38 9.91 -2.47
C VAL A 61 -15.20 11.30 -1.84
N ASP A 62 -14.59 11.32 -0.66
CA ASP A 62 -14.31 12.54 0.11
C ASP A 62 -13.02 12.36 0.91
N PRO A 63 -11.85 12.79 0.37
CA PRO A 63 -10.56 12.65 1.05
C PRO A 63 -10.51 13.32 2.42
N LYS A 64 -11.20 14.46 2.58
CA LYS A 64 -11.13 15.26 3.81
C LYS A 64 -11.91 14.58 4.94
N LEU A 65 -13.12 14.12 4.64
CA LEU A 65 -13.92 13.37 5.59
C LEU A 65 -13.27 12.01 5.90
N ALA A 66 -12.77 11.31 4.87
CA ALA A 66 -12.07 10.04 5.01
C ALA A 66 -10.87 10.13 5.94
N TYR A 67 -10.06 11.18 5.80
CA TYR A 67 -8.92 11.40 6.69
C TYR A 67 -9.35 11.45 8.16
N GLN A 68 -10.40 12.21 8.48
CA GLN A 68 -10.89 12.36 9.85
C GLN A 68 -11.43 11.03 10.41
N ASP A 69 -12.28 10.35 9.65
CA ASP A 69 -12.90 9.11 10.10
C ASP A 69 -11.88 7.98 10.24
N VAL A 70 -10.99 7.80 9.27
CA VAL A 70 -9.97 6.75 9.32
C VAL A 70 -8.97 7.01 10.44
N ALA A 71 -8.57 8.26 10.68
CA ALA A 71 -7.70 8.60 11.80
C ALA A 71 -8.36 8.28 13.16
N ASN A 72 -9.65 8.57 13.30
CA ASN A 72 -10.40 8.26 14.52
C ASN A 72 -10.53 6.74 14.71
N LEU A 73 -10.89 6.00 13.66
CA LEU A 73 -11.03 4.54 13.70
C LEU A 73 -9.71 3.81 13.96
N LEU A 74 -8.60 4.35 13.43
CA LEU A 74 -7.27 3.82 13.70
C LEU A 74 -6.90 4.00 15.17
N LYS A 75 -7.14 5.19 15.74
CA LYS A 75 -6.89 5.48 17.16
C LYS A 75 -7.76 4.65 18.10
N SER A 76 -9.00 4.35 17.72
CA SER A 76 -9.92 3.52 18.51
C SER A 76 -9.73 2.01 18.27
N ASN A 77 -8.78 1.60 17.41
CA ASN A 77 -8.54 0.21 17.03
C ASN A 77 -9.80 -0.52 16.49
N GLN A 78 -10.59 0.20 15.68
CA GLN A 78 -11.84 -0.29 15.08
C GLN A 78 -11.71 -0.70 13.61
N LEU A 79 -10.49 -0.66 13.06
CA LEU A 79 -10.20 -1.07 11.70
C LEU A 79 -9.78 -2.54 11.64
N GLY A 80 -10.18 -3.23 10.57
CA GLY A 80 -9.60 -4.53 10.22
C GLY A 80 -8.12 -4.44 9.88
N ARG A 81 -7.39 -5.55 9.94
CA ARG A 81 -5.92 -5.57 9.77
C ARG A 81 -5.44 -5.02 8.42
N GLU A 82 -6.14 -5.31 7.32
CA GLU A 82 -5.82 -4.70 6.02
C GLU A 82 -6.13 -3.21 6.02
N ALA A 83 -7.31 -2.81 6.52
CA ALA A 83 -7.73 -1.43 6.60
C ALA A 83 -6.79 -0.56 7.48
N ILE A 84 -6.21 -1.13 8.54
CA ILE A 84 -5.18 -0.47 9.36
C ILE A 84 -3.98 -0.05 8.50
N ILE A 85 -3.44 -0.98 7.69
CA ILE A 85 -2.24 -0.73 6.88
C ILE A 85 -2.55 0.30 5.78
N VAL A 86 -3.66 0.12 5.08
CA VAL A 86 -4.05 1.00 3.97
C VAL A 86 -4.42 2.39 4.49
N GLY A 87 -5.16 2.45 5.60
CA GLY A 87 -5.51 3.69 6.29
C GLY A 87 -4.28 4.44 6.75
N ALA A 88 -3.33 3.76 7.39
CA ALA A 88 -2.05 4.36 7.78
C ALA A 88 -1.29 4.95 6.58
N GLY A 89 -1.23 4.25 5.44
CA GLY A 89 -0.57 4.75 4.24
C GLY A 89 -1.21 6.03 3.69
N ARG A 90 -2.55 6.08 3.70
CA ARG A 90 -3.30 7.28 3.30
C ARG A 90 -3.07 8.44 4.25
N LEU A 91 -3.17 8.21 5.56
CA LEU A 91 -2.93 9.25 6.58
C LEU A 91 -1.49 9.77 6.55
N TYR A 92 -0.50 8.88 6.34
CA TYR A 92 0.90 9.27 6.29
C TYR A 92 1.20 10.21 5.12
N THR A 93 0.53 10.03 3.99
CA THR A 93 0.74 10.86 2.78
C THR A 93 0.54 12.35 3.09
N ASP A 94 -0.43 12.68 3.95
CA ASP A 94 -0.74 14.08 4.31
C ASP A 94 -0.06 14.54 5.61
N SER A 95 0.03 13.67 6.62
CA SER A 95 0.50 14.04 7.96
C SER A 95 2.00 13.85 8.18
N GLN A 96 2.62 12.93 7.44
CA GLN A 96 3.97 12.42 7.67
C GLN A 96 4.21 11.95 9.13
N ASP A 97 3.15 11.51 9.81
CA ASP A 97 3.21 11.05 11.20
C ASP A 97 4.06 9.77 11.32
N GLN A 98 5.24 9.91 11.94
CA GLN A 98 6.20 8.83 12.12
C GLN A 98 5.66 7.68 12.98
N ASN A 99 4.66 7.94 13.84
CA ASN A 99 4.05 6.89 14.67
C ASN A 99 3.35 5.82 13.84
N LEU A 100 2.99 6.13 12.59
CA LEU A 100 2.36 5.18 11.66
C LEU A 100 3.36 4.17 11.08
N ILE A 101 4.67 4.42 11.15
CA ILE A 101 5.70 3.54 10.54
C ILE A 101 5.65 2.12 11.08
N ASN A 102 5.45 2.00 12.40
CA ASN A 102 5.40 0.72 13.09
C ASN A 102 4.30 -0.22 12.57
N ILE A 103 3.22 0.34 12.00
CA ILE A 103 2.14 -0.43 11.38
C ILE A 103 2.68 -1.20 10.17
N PHE A 104 3.44 -0.54 9.30
CA PHE A 104 4.00 -1.17 8.10
C PHE A 104 5.11 -2.16 8.43
N VAL A 105 6.02 -1.78 9.34
CA VAL A 105 7.12 -2.64 9.82
C VAL A 105 6.56 -3.95 10.41
N SER A 106 5.55 -3.85 11.26
CA SER A 106 4.87 -5.02 11.81
C SER A 106 4.17 -5.84 10.73
N ALA A 107 3.55 -5.19 9.74
CA ALA A 107 2.87 -5.89 8.64
C ALA A 107 3.84 -6.68 7.75
N MET A 108 5.03 -6.12 7.45
CA MET A 108 6.06 -6.75 6.61
C MET A 108 6.63 -8.05 7.20
N SER A 109 6.55 -8.24 8.52
CA SER A 109 6.97 -9.47 9.22
C SER A 109 5.82 -10.44 9.50
N SER A 110 4.60 -10.12 9.07
CA SER A 110 3.42 -10.96 9.32
C SER A 110 3.53 -12.34 8.67
N ARG A 111 2.96 -13.36 9.34
CA ARG A 111 2.79 -14.69 8.73
C ARG A 111 1.83 -14.67 7.54
N GLU A 112 0.91 -13.71 7.53
CA GLU A 112 -0.08 -13.55 6.46
C GLU A 112 0.52 -12.82 5.27
N LYS A 113 0.62 -13.53 4.14
CA LYS A 113 1.13 -13.01 2.87
C LYS A 113 0.50 -11.67 2.49
N ARG A 114 -0.82 -11.55 2.65
CA ARG A 114 -1.57 -10.34 2.28
C ARG A 114 -1.16 -9.12 3.10
N LEU A 115 -0.89 -9.30 4.39
CA LEU A 115 -0.42 -8.21 5.25
C LEU A 115 1.00 -7.78 4.90
N ARG A 116 1.89 -8.75 4.58
CA ARG A 116 3.24 -8.43 4.10
C ARG A 116 3.21 -7.62 2.80
N GLU A 117 2.35 -8.04 1.87
CA GLU A 117 2.14 -7.34 0.60
C GLU A 117 1.71 -5.89 0.84
N LEU A 118 0.68 -5.67 1.66
CA LEU A 118 0.20 -4.34 1.98
C LEU A 118 1.26 -3.51 2.70
N GLY A 119 2.01 -4.12 3.63
CA GLY A 119 3.12 -3.47 4.34
C GLY A 119 4.16 -2.91 3.38
N ALA A 120 4.70 -3.73 2.47
CA ALA A 120 5.69 -3.31 1.48
C ALA A 120 5.13 -2.29 0.47
N ARG A 121 3.85 -2.40 0.10
CA ARG A 121 3.21 -1.49 -0.85
C ARG A 121 2.98 -0.09 -0.27
N TYR A 122 2.39 -0.03 0.92
CA TYR A 122 1.90 1.21 1.54
C TYR A 122 2.92 1.91 2.45
N VAL A 123 4.02 1.24 2.83
CA VAL A 123 5.09 1.91 3.58
C VAL A 123 5.60 3.12 2.77
N PRO A 124 5.80 4.28 3.40
CA PRO A 124 6.39 5.44 2.74
C PRO A 124 7.83 5.14 2.29
N ALA A 125 8.23 5.71 1.15
CA ALA A 125 9.58 5.58 0.63
C ALA A 125 10.52 6.56 1.35
N ILE A 126 10.96 6.19 2.55
CA ILE A 126 11.83 7.00 3.42
C ILE A 126 13.05 6.17 3.84
N PRO A 127 14.22 6.81 4.05
CA PRO A 127 15.47 6.12 4.41
C PRO A 127 15.55 5.77 5.91
N GLU A 128 14.41 5.58 6.58
CA GLU A 128 14.38 5.22 8.01
C GLU A 128 14.93 3.80 8.22
N PRO A 129 15.84 3.59 9.20
CA PRO A 129 16.50 2.30 9.38
C PRO A 129 15.54 1.12 9.56
N GLU A 130 14.43 1.32 10.26
CA GLU A 130 13.42 0.27 10.50
C GLU A 130 12.68 -0.13 9.21
N VAL A 131 12.38 0.86 8.35
CA VAL A 131 11.74 0.63 7.04
C VAL A 131 12.71 -0.09 6.12
N VAL A 132 13.92 0.44 5.96
CA VAL A 132 14.97 -0.15 5.13
C VAL A 132 15.30 -1.57 5.58
N GLY A 133 15.51 -1.77 6.88
CA GLY A 133 15.81 -3.09 7.46
C GLY A 133 14.69 -4.10 7.23
N SER A 134 13.43 -3.68 7.36
CA SER A 134 12.26 -4.55 7.11
C SER A 134 12.15 -4.95 5.64
N LEU A 135 12.36 -4.01 4.71
CA LEU A 135 12.34 -4.29 3.27
C LEU A 135 13.48 -5.22 2.86
N GLN A 136 14.69 -5.01 3.38
CA GLN A 136 15.81 -5.92 3.18
C GLN A 136 15.50 -7.31 3.77
N GLY A 137 14.88 -7.39 4.94
CA GLY A 137 14.42 -8.64 5.55
C GLY A 137 13.43 -9.39 4.67
N MET A 138 12.46 -8.69 4.07
CA MET A 138 11.56 -9.27 3.07
C MET A 138 12.33 -9.77 1.84
N ILE A 139 13.26 -8.99 1.30
CA ILE A 139 14.04 -9.38 0.12
C ILE A 139 14.85 -10.67 0.36
N ARG A 140 15.38 -10.84 1.58
CA ARG A 140 16.13 -12.03 1.99
C ARG A 140 15.26 -13.28 2.14
N THR A 141 14.03 -13.14 2.60
CA THR A 141 13.22 -14.27 3.11
C THR A 141 12.00 -14.60 2.25
N GLU A 142 11.51 -13.66 1.46
CA GLU A 142 10.29 -13.84 0.68
C GLU A 142 10.52 -14.77 -0.51
N THR A 143 9.56 -15.66 -0.73
CA THR A 143 9.58 -16.65 -1.82
C THR A 143 8.57 -16.31 -2.91
N ASP A 144 7.59 -15.47 -2.60
CA ASP A 144 6.66 -14.95 -3.60
C ASP A 144 7.31 -13.83 -4.43
N ARG A 145 7.39 -14.06 -5.75
CA ARG A 145 8.02 -13.12 -6.69
C ARG A 145 7.37 -11.73 -6.69
N ARG A 146 6.04 -11.64 -6.52
CA ARG A 146 5.33 -10.35 -6.53
C ARG A 146 5.67 -9.53 -5.29
N LEU A 147 5.72 -10.16 -4.12
CA LEU A 147 6.12 -9.47 -2.88
C LEU A 147 7.58 -9.07 -2.92
N LEU A 148 8.45 -9.93 -3.47
CA LEU A 148 9.86 -9.61 -3.67
C LEU A 148 10.05 -8.38 -4.57
N ILE A 149 9.32 -8.29 -5.68
CA ILE A 149 9.28 -7.12 -6.56
C ILE A 149 8.85 -5.86 -5.79
N GLN A 150 7.77 -5.93 -5.01
CA GLN A 150 7.29 -4.79 -4.23
C GLN A 150 8.33 -4.31 -3.21
N ALA A 151 8.93 -5.23 -2.46
CA ALA A 151 9.95 -4.90 -1.48
C ALA A 151 11.19 -4.30 -2.14
N ALA A 152 11.67 -4.88 -3.24
CA ALA A 152 12.82 -4.37 -4.00
C ALA A 152 12.54 -2.98 -4.58
N THR A 153 11.38 -2.78 -5.23
CA THR A 153 10.99 -1.45 -5.76
C THR A 153 10.94 -0.41 -4.66
N LYS A 154 10.32 -0.74 -3.51
CA LYS A 154 10.22 0.19 -2.39
C LYS A 154 11.59 0.50 -1.77
N LEU A 155 12.47 -0.51 -1.61
CA LEU A 155 13.82 -0.31 -1.09
C LEU A 155 14.63 0.64 -1.98
N LEU A 156 14.58 0.44 -3.30
CA LEU A 156 15.23 1.34 -4.26
C LEU A 156 14.69 2.78 -4.13
N GLN A 157 13.39 2.95 -3.94
CA GLN A 157 12.80 4.27 -3.69
C GLN A 157 13.30 4.90 -2.38
N CYS A 158 13.38 4.14 -1.28
CA CYS A 158 13.94 4.62 0.00
C CYS A 158 15.40 5.09 -0.15
N CYS A 159 16.17 4.45 -1.01
CA CYS A 159 17.56 4.80 -1.30
C CYS A 159 17.73 5.85 -2.42
N ASN A 160 16.62 6.46 -2.91
CA ASN A 160 16.62 7.38 -4.05
C ASN A 160 17.28 6.81 -5.32
N VAL A 161 17.20 5.48 -5.51
CA VAL A 161 17.73 4.77 -6.68
C VAL A 161 16.62 4.65 -7.73
N THR A 162 16.77 5.45 -8.79
CA THR A 162 15.85 5.50 -9.94
C THR A 162 16.66 5.45 -11.22
N ARG A 163 16.00 5.16 -12.35
CA ARG A 163 16.65 5.24 -13.67
C ARG A 163 17.26 6.61 -13.95
N HIS A 164 16.74 7.68 -13.34
CA HIS A 164 17.24 9.03 -13.49
C HIS A 164 18.46 9.33 -12.60
N THR A 165 18.52 8.75 -11.41
CA THR A 165 19.60 9.03 -10.44
C THR A 165 20.84 8.18 -10.68
N VAL A 166 20.70 6.91 -11.09
CA VAL A 166 21.85 6.01 -11.31
C VAL A 166 22.02 5.55 -12.77
N GLY A 167 21.10 5.93 -13.67
CA GLY A 167 21.06 5.44 -15.04
C GLY A 167 20.34 4.10 -15.20
N THR A 168 19.84 3.82 -16.40
CA THR A 168 18.97 2.66 -16.67
C THR A 168 19.66 1.32 -16.42
N ASN A 169 20.89 1.14 -16.91
CA ASN A 169 21.60 -0.15 -16.77
C ASN A 169 21.87 -0.46 -15.31
N ARG A 170 22.41 0.50 -14.55
CA ARG A 170 22.69 0.32 -13.13
C ARG A 170 21.42 0.06 -12.32
N TYR A 171 20.32 0.74 -12.66
CA TYR A 171 19.02 0.49 -12.03
C TYR A 171 18.55 -0.96 -12.27
N ILE A 172 18.65 -1.45 -13.52
CA ILE A 172 18.28 -2.82 -13.87
C ILE A 172 19.17 -3.82 -13.13
N ASP A 173 20.50 -3.63 -13.14
CA ASP A 173 21.45 -4.52 -12.46
C ASP A 173 21.16 -4.64 -10.96
N LEU A 174 20.90 -3.49 -10.29
CA LEU A 174 20.55 -3.47 -8.87
C LEU A 174 19.21 -4.17 -8.63
N PHE A 175 18.19 -3.84 -9.42
CA PHE A 175 16.87 -4.44 -9.27
C PHE A 175 16.91 -5.96 -9.49
N ASP A 176 17.50 -6.44 -10.59
CA ASP A 176 17.62 -7.85 -10.89
C ASP A 176 18.46 -8.60 -9.83
N GLY A 177 19.52 -7.97 -9.32
CA GLY A 177 20.30 -8.54 -8.23
C GLY A 177 19.52 -8.66 -6.92
N LEU A 178 18.68 -7.69 -6.55
CA LEU A 178 17.77 -7.80 -5.40
C LEU A 178 16.74 -8.93 -5.59
N LEU A 179 16.36 -9.21 -6.84
CA LEU A 179 15.43 -10.28 -7.19
C LEU A 179 16.12 -11.65 -7.42
N SER A 180 17.43 -11.74 -7.26
CA SER A 180 18.19 -12.97 -7.52
C SER A 180 17.85 -14.06 -6.50
N ASP A 181 17.85 -15.32 -6.95
CA ASP A 181 17.81 -16.49 -6.07
C ASP A 181 19.19 -16.80 -5.47
N ASP A 182 20.26 -16.21 -6.02
CA ASP A 182 21.61 -16.30 -5.46
C ASP A 182 21.78 -15.30 -4.30
N THR A 183 21.96 -15.84 -3.09
CA THR A 183 22.17 -15.07 -1.86
C THR A 183 23.36 -14.11 -1.94
N ALA A 184 24.47 -14.52 -2.56
CA ALA A 184 25.66 -13.67 -2.67
C ALA A 184 25.41 -12.46 -3.58
N VAL A 185 24.70 -12.66 -4.69
CA VAL A 185 24.27 -11.58 -5.60
C VAL A 185 23.32 -10.63 -4.87
N LYS A 186 22.34 -11.18 -4.15
CA LYS A 186 21.36 -10.39 -3.39
C LYS A 186 22.01 -9.50 -2.33
N GLU A 187 22.89 -10.06 -1.50
CA GLU A 187 23.60 -9.29 -0.47
C GLU A 187 24.55 -8.26 -1.08
N HIS A 188 25.21 -8.58 -2.20
CA HIS A 188 26.04 -7.61 -2.92
C HIS A 188 25.22 -6.42 -3.44
N SER A 189 24.03 -6.67 -4.00
CA SER A 189 23.13 -5.61 -4.44
C SER A 189 22.63 -4.78 -3.27
N ILE A 190 22.27 -5.39 -2.13
CA ILE A 190 21.88 -4.66 -0.91
C ILE A 190 23.04 -3.77 -0.43
N ALA A 191 24.25 -4.31 -0.33
CA ALA A 191 25.43 -3.56 0.10
C ALA A 191 25.73 -2.37 -0.82
N SER A 192 25.56 -2.55 -2.13
CA SER A 192 25.78 -1.51 -3.14
C SER A 192 24.84 -0.30 -3.01
N LEU A 193 23.67 -0.47 -2.39
CA LEU A 193 22.75 0.65 -2.14
C LEU A 193 23.30 1.63 -1.08
N HIS A 194 24.05 1.12 -0.10
CA HIS A 194 24.69 1.95 0.92
C HIS A 194 25.88 2.75 0.40
N SER A 195 26.45 2.35 -0.74
CA SER A 195 27.60 3.02 -1.37
C SER A 195 27.20 4.11 -2.38
N SER A 196 25.89 4.27 -2.64
CA SER A 196 25.33 5.16 -3.67
C SER A 196 24.65 6.41 -3.10
N VAL A 197 24.75 6.60 -1.77
CA VAL A 197 24.31 7.78 -1.01
C VAL A 197 25.56 8.49 -0.49
#